data_AF-A0A6S7H4M8-F1
#
_entry.id   AF-A0A6S7H4M8-F1
#
_cell.length_a   1.000
_cell.length_b   1.000
_cell.length_c   1.000
_cell.angle_alpha   90.00
_cell.angle_beta   90.00
_cell.angle_gamma   90.00
#
_symmetry.space_group_name_H-M   'P 1'
#
loop_
_entity.id
_entity.type
_entity.pdbx_description
1 polymer ?
#
loop_
_entity_poly.entity_id
_entity_poly.type
_entity_poly.pdbx_seq_one_letter_code
_entity_poly.pdbx_strand_id
1 'polypeptide(L)'
;MKIKGKLVFDKHSGKLIGFTSLGDPDLDYSTFEELEVATHVLAFMIRGVQTTLKFMLAYFLTQTVVSYQLAPLFWRAVGILELNCDLHVVATSSDGMSANRKFYRLHKHIMGEESKILNKTINLFAPQRNIWFFADVPHLMKTTRDLDLGLHQLPKLTIEHIHLTSYAKMRVNLAVQILSKSMAEALRRSMPLEEVSETATFCQLMNDFFDCCNVRSGHEHQRKQNPLLAPYEKCDDPRFVWLTDTFLQYFVDWKEAISKREGFTPDGMTRMFISIQTYEGLQMSVNSLIECTKFLLGNGVSYVLTERFMQDCLEEYFGHQRQRGRRSDNPDAVQFGYNDRILQIQRNAGLVSRGNVGSRQKAGESRWATIREEPLPKKKKEKKQN
;
A
#
# COMPACT_ATOMS: atom_id res chain seq x y z
N MET A 1 3.66 19.27 22.88
CA MET A 1 3.62 20.22 21.74
C MET A 1 4.87 21.09 21.74
N LYS A 2 5.57 21.30 20.61
CA LYS A 2 6.74 22.20 20.55
C LYS A 2 6.30 23.67 20.63
N ILE A 3 6.97 24.48 21.45
CA ILE A 3 6.77 25.93 21.63
C ILE A 3 8.08 26.68 21.38
N LYS A 4 7.99 27.99 21.12
CA LYS A 4 9.18 28.82 20.93
C LYS A 4 9.90 28.99 22.26
N GLY A 5 11.15 28.55 22.35
CA GLY A 5 12.01 28.82 23.50
C GLY A 5 12.26 30.32 23.61
N LYS A 6 11.51 31.01 24.47
CA LYS A 6 11.66 32.44 24.77
C LYS A 6 11.13 32.73 26.17
N LEU A 7 11.81 33.63 26.88
CA LEU A 7 11.34 34.21 28.13
C LEU A 7 10.50 35.46 27.88
N VAL A 8 9.41 35.60 28.63
CA VAL A 8 8.49 36.73 28.58
C VAL A 8 8.36 37.31 29.98
N PHE A 9 8.66 38.59 30.13
CA PHE A 9 8.42 39.29 31.38
C PHE A 9 6.94 39.68 31.48
N ASP A 10 6.24 39.10 32.46
CA ASP A 10 4.89 39.55 32.78
C ASP A 10 4.95 40.75 33.73
N LYS A 11 4.61 41.91 33.17
CA LYS A 11 4.62 43.19 33.87
C LYS A 11 3.65 43.27 35.05
N HIS A 12 2.62 42.41 35.11
CA HIS A 12 1.64 42.44 36.20
C HIS A 12 2.10 41.61 37.39
N SER A 13 2.58 40.38 37.16
CA SER A 13 3.15 39.55 38.23
C SER A 13 4.59 39.93 38.59
N GLY A 14 5.27 40.71 37.74
CA GLY A 14 6.69 41.05 37.87
C GLY A 14 7.63 39.86 37.64
N LYS A 15 7.13 38.76 37.08
CA LYS A 15 7.89 37.51 36.92
C LYS A 15 8.28 37.27 35.46
N LEU A 16 9.46 36.67 35.28
CA LEU A 16 9.86 36.06 34.01
C LEU A 16 9.17 34.71 33.85
N ILE A 17 8.40 34.57 32.77
CA ILE A 17 7.64 33.38 32.39
C ILE A 17 8.34 32.73 31.19
N GLY A 18 8.33 31.40 31.12
CA GLY A 18 8.87 30.65 29.98
C GLY A 18 9.97 29.67 30.35
N PHE A 19 10.34 29.60 31.63
CA PHE A 19 11.17 28.52 32.15
C PHE A 19 10.37 27.20 32.22
N THR A 20 11.09 26.08 32.21
CA THR A 20 10.51 24.77 32.48
C THR A 20 9.93 24.71 33.88
N SER A 21 8.71 24.16 34.00
CA SER A 21 8.07 23.88 35.29
C SER A 21 6.96 22.83 35.12
N LEU A 22 6.99 21.85 36.00
CA LEU A 22 6.00 20.79 36.20
C LEU A 22 4.98 21.16 37.29
N GLY A 23 5.01 22.41 37.78
CA GLY A 23 4.02 22.95 38.72
C GLY A 23 4.15 22.39 40.14
N ASP A 24 5.28 21.76 40.46
CA ASP A 24 5.62 21.22 41.77
C ASP A 24 7.10 21.50 42.06
N PRO A 25 7.44 22.33 43.07
CA PRO A 25 8.81 22.71 43.36
C PRO A 25 9.73 21.49 43.59
N ASP A 26 9.28 20.46 44.30
CA ASP A 26 10.12 19.30 44.62
C ASP A 26 10.38 18.45 43.37
N LEU A 27 9.39 18.36 42.47
CA LEU A 27 9.54 17.70 41.18
C LEU A 27 10.40 18.52 40.22
N ASP A 28 10.33 19.85 40.30
CA ASP A 28 11.12 20.78 39.49
C ASP A 28 12.60 20.77 39.91
N TYR A 29 12.91 20.90 41.21
CA TYR A 29 14.29 20.88 41.74
C TYR A 29 14.99 19.53 41.56
N SER A 30 14.26 18.43 41.57
CA SER A 30 14.83 17.09 41.32
C SER A 30 15.01 16.77 39.83
N THR A 31 14.40 17.57 38.95
CA THR A 31 14.36 17.31 37.51
C THR A 31 15.27 18.24 36.70
N PHE A 32 15.31 19.53 37.05
CA PHE A 32 16.04 20.54 36.29
C PHE A 32 17.26 21.00 37.08
N GLU A 33 18.47 20.82 36.53
CA GLU A 33 19.71 21.26 37.17
C GLU A 33 19.90 22.79 37.05
N GLU A 34 19.37 23.42 36.00
CA GLU A 34 19.34 24.88 35.80
C GLU A 34 17.96 25.36 35.29
N LEU A 35 17.66 26.66 35.45
CA LEU A 35 16.44 27.29 34.92
C LEU A 35 16.49 27.37 33.39
N GLU A 36 16.07 26.28 32.75
CA GLU A 36 16.07 26.19 31.30
C GLU A 36 14.82 26.81 30.67
N VAL A 37 15.00 27.39 29.48
CA VAL A 37 13.88 27.91 28.69
C VAL A 37 13.10 26.73 28.09
N ALA A 38 11.78 26.72 28.26
CA ALA A 38 10.92 25.64 27.79
C ALA A 38 10.81 25.60 26.25
N THR A 39 10.90 24.41 25.67
CA THR A 39 10.76 24.18 24.22
C THR A 39 9.51 23.38 23.85
N HIS A 40 8.81 22.83 24.83
CA HIS A 40 7.62 22.01 24.68
C HIS A 40 6.59 22.25 25.81
N VAL A 41 5.33 21.92 25.57
CA VAL A 41 4.26 21.91 26.56
C VAL A 41 3.65 20.51 26.64
N LEU A 42 3.51 20.01 27.87
CA LEU A 42 2.72 18.82 28.21
C LEU A 42 1.34 19.28 28.67
N ALA A 43 0.27 18.59 28.26
CA ALA A 43 -1.08 18.94 28.66
C ALA A 43 -1.93 17.70 28.92
N PHE A 44 -2.86 17.81 29.88
CA PHE A 44 -3.90 16.82 30.14
C PHE A 44 -5.24 17.42 29.76
N MET A 45 -5.92 16.78 28.81
CA MET A 45 -7.23 17.20 28.32
C MET A 45 -8.26 16.10 28.55
N ILE A 46 -9.43 16.49 29.05
CA ILE A 46 -10.50 15.56 29.42
C ILE A 46 -11.58 15.62 28.35
N ARG A 47 -12.11 14.44 28.00
CA ARG A 47 -13.15 14.28 26.98
C ARG A 47 -14.19 13.27 27.44
N GLY A 48 -15.47 13.65 27.38
CA GLY A 48 -16.60 12.76 27.60
C GLY A 48 -16.70 11.68 26.51
N VAL A 49 -16.98 10.44 26.91
CA VAL A 49 -17.15 9.30 25.99
C VAL A 49 -18.52 9.36 25.30
N GLN A 50 -19.57 9.64 26.08
CA GLN A 50 -20.96 9.75 25.61
C GLN A 50 -21.51 11.18 25.67
N THR A 51 -20.68 12.15 26.06
CA THR A 51 -21.06 13.57 26.16
C THR A 51 -20.12 14.45 25.35
N THR A 52 -20.52 15.69 25.12
CA THR A 52 -19.71 16.68 24.40
C THR A 52 -18.65 17.36 25.28
N LEU A 53 -18.60 17.03 26.59
CA LEU A 53 -17.72 17.65 27.57
C LEU A 53 -16.25 17.53 27.16
N LYS A 54 -15.57 18.67 27.06
CA LYS A 54 -14.14 18.78 26.75
C LYS A 54 -13.53 19.97 27.47
N PHE A 55 -12.49 19.77 28.27
CA PHE A 55 -11.76 20.88 28.91
C PHE A 55 -10.30 20.51 29.18
N MET A 56 -9.44 21.51 29.22
CA MET A 56 -8.04 21.33 29.63
C MET A 56 -7.97 21.31 31.15
N LEU A 57 -7.45 20.23 31.71
CA LEU A 57 -7.32 20.10 33.15
C LEU A 57 -6.04 20.76 33.66
N ALA A 58 -4.91 20.52 32.99
CA ALA A 58 -3.61 21.06 33.37
C ALA A 58 -2.64 21.12 32.19
N TYR A 59 -1.64 22.01 32.27
CA TYR A 59 -0.52 22.07 31.34
C TYR A 59 0.79 22.41 32.08
N PHE A 60 1.90 21.98 31.50
CA PHE A 60 3.24 22.10 32.09
C PHE A 60 4.26 22.49 31.01
N LEU A 61 5.18 23.40 31.36
CA LEU A 61 6.22 23.90 30.47
C LEU A 61 7.46 23.01 30.59
N THR A 62 7.96 22.48 29.48
CA THR A 62 8.96 21.41 29.47
C THR A 62 9.95 21.58 28.32
N GLN A 63 11.10 20.91 28.35
CA GLN A 63 11.94 20.73 27.15
C GLN A 63 11.74 19.36 26.53
N THR A 64 11.84 18.32 27.34
CA THR A 64 11.46 16.95 26.99
C THR A 64 10.81 16.33 28.21
N VAL A 65 9.74 15.57 28.02
CA VAL A 65 9.09 14.85 29.11
C VAL A 65 9.55 13.41 29.11
N VAL A 66 9.93 12.92 30.27
CA VAL A 66 10.29 11.52 30.51
C VAL A 66 9.20 10.82 31.30
N SER A 67 9.07 9.51 31.12
CA SER A 67 7.91 8.75 31.60
C SER A 67 7.66 8.79 33.10
N TYR A 68 8.72 8.91 33.89
CA TYR A 68 8.66 8.93 35.35
C TYR A 68 8.12 10.26 35.90
N GLN A 69 8.28 11.35 35.15
CA GLN A 69 7.63 12.64 35.47
C GLN A 69 6.17 12.66 35.05
N LEU A 70 5.85 11.98 33.95
CA LEU A 70 4.48 11.90 33.45
C LEU A 70 3.55 11.12 34.40
N ALA A 71 4.07 10.07 35.05
CA ALA A 71 3.31 9.19 35.94
C ALA A 71 2.62 9.90 37.13
N PRO A 72 3.33 10.67 37.99
CA PRO A 72 2.70 11.36 39.11
C PRO A 72 1.71 12.43 38.65
N LEU A 73 2.02 13.17 37.58
CA LEU A 73 1.13 14.18 37.02
C LEU A 73 -0.17 13.56 36.47
N PHE A 74 -0.07 12.41 35.79
CA PHE A 74 -1.22 11.65 35.33
C PHE A 74 -2.11 11.20 36.49
N TRP A 75 -1.54 10.61 37.54
CA TRP A 75 -2.34 10.15 38.67
C TRP A 75 -2.94 11.30 39.48
N ARG A 76 -2.24 12.42 39.63
CA ARG A 76 -2.80 13.63 40.23
C ARG A 76 -4.01 14.14 39.45
N ALA A 77 -3.93 14.13 38.12
CA ALA A 77 -5.04 14.47 37.24
C ALA A 77 -6.23 13.51 37.41
N VAL A 78 -6.00 12.19 37.42
CA VAL A 78 -7.06 11.19 37.67
C VAL A 78 -7.70 11.39 39.04
N GLY A 79 -6.90 11.65 40.08
CA GLY A 79 -7.41 11.87 41.44
C GLY A 79 -8.34 13.07 41.55
N ILE A 80 -7.98 14.21 40.94
CA ILE A 80 -8.85 15.41 40.92
C ILE A 80 -10.19 15.08 40.23
N LEU A 81 -10.17 14.34 39.12
CA LEU A 81 -11.37 14.02 38.37
C LEU A 81 -12.30 13.06 39.13
N GLU A 82 -11.74 11.99 39.68
CA GLU A 82 -12.51 10.95 40.37
C GLU A 82 -13.01 11.42 41.74
N LEU A 83 -12.20 12.17 42.50
CA LEU A 83 -12.52 12.52 43.88
C LEU A 83 -13.22 13.88 44.02
N ASN A 84 -12.85 14.89 43.22
CA ASN A 84 -13.35 16.26 43.39
C ASN A 84 -14.44 16.62 42.39
N CYS A 85 -14.41 16.02 41.19
CA CYS A 85 -15.32 16.37 40.11
C CYS A 85 -16.40 15.31 39.84
N ASP A 86 -16.33 14.15 40.50
CA ASP A 86 -17.20 12.99 40.24
C ASP A 86 -17.23 12.58 38.75
N LEU A 87 -16.07 12.67 38.09
CA LEU A 87 -15.89 12.30 36.69
C LEU A 87 -15.09 11.00 36.58
N HIS A 88 -15.76 9.95 36.11
CA HIS A 88 -15.17 8.63 35.95
C HIS A 88 -14.22 8.55 34.75
N VAL A 89 -12.94 8.34 35.03
CA VAL A 89 -11.90 8.16 34.00
C VAL A 89 -11.93 6.73 33.51
N VAL A 90 -12.28 6.56 32.23
CA VAL A 90 -12.36 5.24 31.58
C VAL A 90 -11.11 4.96 30.75
N ALA A 91 -10.56 5.95 30.06
CA ALA A 91 -9.43 5.72 29.15
C ALA A 91 -8.51 6.93 29.05
N THR A 92 -7.26 6.69 28.67
CA THR A 92 -6.31 7.72 28.26
C THR A 92 -5.77 7.42 26.87
N SER A 93 -5.59 8.46 26.06
CA SER A 93 -5.07 8.39 24.71
C SER A 93 -3.85 9.30 24.59
N SER A 94 -2.78 8.80 23.97
CA SER A 94 -1.57 9.58 23.71
C SER A 94 -0.95 9.24 22.35
N ASP A 95 -0.03 10.09 21.90
CA ASP A 95 0.74 9.85 20.69
C ASP A 95 1.81 8.75 20.88
N GLY A 96 2.48 8.38 19.79
CA GLY A 96 3.47 7.30 19.77
C GLY A 96 4.84 7.63 20.39
N MET A 97 4.99 8.76 21.09
CA MET A 97 6.29 9.19 21.63
C MET A 97 6.86 8.19 22.65
N SER A 98 8.20 8.10 22.73
CA SER A 98 8.90 7.12 23.58
C SER A 98 8.55 7.24 25.07
N ALA A 99 8.38 8.47 25.56
CA ALA A 99 8.01 8.76 26.95
C ALA A 99 6.63 8.22 27.32
N ASN A 100 5.61 8.43 26.47
CA ASN A 100 4.25 7.95 26.68
C ASN A 100 4.19 6.41 26.72
N ARG A 101 4.94 5.75 25.82
CA ARG A 101 5.04 4.28 25.82
C ARG A 101 5.71 3.72 27.07
N LYS A 102 6.74 4.39 27.59
CA LYS A 102 7.42 3.97 28.82
C LYS A 102 6.53 4.23 30.05
N PHE A 103 5.75 5.32 30.04
CA PHE A 103 4.74 5.61 31.07
C PHE A 103 3.67 4.51 31.17
N TYR A 104 3.13 4.02 30.05
CA TYR A 104 2.19 2.89 30.07
C TYR A 104 2.81 1.62 30.69
N ARG A 105 4.13 1.40 30.58
CA ARG A 105 4.80 0.23 31.18
C ARG A 105 5.04 0.36 32.68
N LEU A 106 5.14 1.57 33.22
CA LEU A 106 5.36 1.76 34.66
C LEU A 106 4.20 1.16 35.49
N HIS A 107 3.02 1.04 34.90
CA HIS A 107 1.81 0.52 35.52
C HIS A 107 1.77 -1.01 35.67
N LYS A 108 2.78 -1.74 35.21
CA LYS A 108 2.83 -3.20 35.33
C LYS A 108 2.90 -3.66 36.77
N HIS A 109 3.72 -2.98 37.57
CA HIS A 109 3.87 -3.28 39.00
C HIS A 109 2.55 -3.12 39.76
N ILE A 110 1.67 -2.23 39.29
CA ILE A 110 0.34 -1.98 39.87
C ILE A 110 -0.64 -3.11 39.50
N MET A 111 -0.50 -3.69 38.31
CA MET A 111 -1.40 -4.74 37.80
C MET A 111 -1.04 -6.15 38.25
N GLY A 112 0.16 -6.36 38.79
CA GLY A 112 0.69 -7.71 39.05
C GLY A 112 0.82 -8.56 37.78
N GLU A 113 0.70 -7.94 36.61
CA GLU A 113 0.76 -8.59 35.31
C GLU A 113 2.19 -8.53 34.77
N GLU A 114 2.76 -9.69 34.47
CA GLU A 114 4.03 -9.80 33.74
C GLU A 114 3.89 -9.48 32.24
N SER A 115 2.68 -9.07 31.79
CA SER A 115 2.41 -8.80 30.38
C SER A 115 3.33 -7.72 29.82
N LYS A 116 3.84 -7.98 28.61
CA LYS A 116 4.75 -7.08 27.90
C LYS A 116 4.05 -5.78 27.47
N ILE A 117 2.81 -5.89 27.00
CA ILE A 117 1.98 -4.78 26.52
C ILE A 117 0.87 -4.59 27.54
N LEU A 118 0.85 -3.40 28.12
CA LEU A 118 -0.17 -3.04 29.08
C LEU A 118 -1.19 -2.14 28.38
N ASN A 119 -2.41 -2.65 28.23
CA ASN A 119 -3.53 -1.93 27.62
C ASN A 119 -4.47 -1.32 28.66
N LYS A 120 -4.26 -1.60 29.95
CA LYS A 120 -5.07 -1.08 31.04
C LYS A 120 -4.30 -1.05 32.36
N THR A 121 -4.77 -0.24 33.29
CA THR A 121 -4.31 -0.25 34.69
C THR A 121 -5.51 -0.15 35.65
N ILE A 122 -5.38 -0.62 36.88
CA ILE A 122 -6.37 -0.43 37.94
C ILE A 122 -6.40 1.05 38.32
N ASN A 123 -7.58 1.63 38.45
CA ASN A 123 -7.73 3.01 38.90
C ASN A 123 -7.43 3.10 40.40
N LEU A 124 -6.34 3.78 40.77
CA LEU A 124 -5.90 3.92 42.17
C LEU A 124 -6.94 4.62 43.06
N PHE A 125 -7.81 5.45 42.49
CA PHE A 125 -8.86 6.19 43.22
C PHE A 125 -10.23 5.51 43.15
N ALA A 126 -10.37 4.48 42.32
CA ALA A 126 -11.58 3.66 42.20
C ALA A 126 -11.23 2.21 41.80
N PRO A 127 -10.73 1.37 42.74
CA PRO A 127 -10.11 0.07 42.42
C PRO A 127 -11.00 -0.93 41.67
N GLN A 128 -12.32 -0.76 41.71
CA GLN A 128 -13.29 -1.58 40.98
C GLN A 128 -13.31 -1.30 39.47
N ARG A 129 -12.66 -0.22 39.01
CA ARG A 129 -12.64 0.22 37.61
C ARG A 129 -11.22 0.23 37.06
N ASN A 130 -11.11 -0.13 35.79
CA ASN A 130 -9.87 -0.02 35.03
C ASN A 130 -9.84 1.27 34.22
N ILE A 131 -8.64 1.76 33.94
CA ILE A 131 -8.37 2.79 32.93
C ILE A 131 -7.67 2.12 31.74
N TRP A 132 -8.23 2.24 30.54
CA TRP A 132 -7.67 1.67 29.31
C TRP A 132 -6.74 2.65 28.58
N PHE A 133 -5.67 2.12 27.97
CA PHE A 133 -4.66 2.89 27.25
C PHE A 133 -4.85 2.77 25.75
N PHE A 134 -5.01 3.92 25.08
CA PHE A 134 -5.10 4.05 23.63
C PHE A 134 -3.91 4.81 23.07
N ALA A 135 -3.55 4.45 21.84
CA ALA A 135 -2.72 5.27 20.99
C ALA A 135 -3.61 6.04 20.01
N ASP A 136 -3.19 7.24 19.60
CA ASP A 136 -3.90 8.05 18.61
C ASP A 136 -3.94 7.37 17.22
N VAL A 137 -5.07 6.76 16.87
CA VAL A 137 -5.26 5.97 15.63
C VAL A 137 -5.09 6.83 14.36
N PRO A 138 -5.66 8.04 14.24
CA PRO A 138 -5.34 8.95 13.15
C PRO A 138 -3.85 9.27 13.01
N HIS A 139 -3.09 9.44 14.09
CA HIS A 139 -1.65 9.70 13.99
C HIS A 139 -0.87 8.45 13.57
N LEU A 140 -1.30 7.26 13.98
CA LEU A 140 -0.83 6.00 13.39
C LEU A 140 -1.07 6.01 11.87
N MET A 141 -2.30 6.32 11.42
CA MET A 141 -2.65 6.39 9.99
C MET A 141 -1.91 7.50 9.23
N LYS A 142 -1.65 8.66 9.85
CA LYS A 142 -0.89 9.78 9.27
C LYS A 142 0.59 9.43 9.13
N THR A 143 1.22 8.81 10.13
CA THR A 143 2.57 8.24 9.99
C THR A 143 2.60 7.15 8.91
N THR A 144 1.44 6.54 8.64
CA THR A 144 1.26 5.60 7.53
C THR A 144 1.05 6.29 6.18
N ARG A 145 0.74 7.60 6.13
CA ARG A 145 0.31 8.34 4.93
C ARG A 145 1.23 9.50 4.51
N ASP A 146 1.88 10.22 5.42
CA ASP A 146 2.72 11.42 5.19
C ASP A 146 4.12 11.10 4.59
N LEU A 147 4.19 10.09 3.73
CA LEU A 147 5.15 10.07 2.64
C LEU A 147 4.44 10.74 1.44
N ASP A 148 4.55 12.07 1.33
CA ASP A 148 4.06 12.98 0.26
C ASP A 148 2.80 12.57 -0.56
N LEU A 149 1.70 13.32 -0.38
CA LEU A 149 0.46 13.21 -1.18
C LEU A 149 0.30 14.49 -2.02
N GLY A 150 0.35 14.53 -3.35
CA GLY A 150 0.21 13.46 -4.34
C GLY A 150 -1.19 13.42 -5.00
N LEU A 151 -2.07 14.41 -4.77
CA LEU A 151 -3.42 14.43 -5.35
C LEU A 151 -3.48 15.29 -6.63
N HIS A 152 -3.09 14.68 -7.75
CA HIS A 152 -3.30 15.20 -9.10
C HIS A 152 -4.17 14.22 -9.89
N GLN A 153 -4.77 14.64 -11.02
CA GLN A 153 -5.64 13.78 -11.84
C GLN A 153 -4.96 12.48 -12.30
N LEU A 154 -3.63 12.52 -12.38
CA LEU A 154 -2.77 11.41 -12.76
C LEU A 154 -1.80 11.09 -11.62
N PRO A 155 -2.27 10.69 -10.42
CA PRO A 155 -1.45 10.57 -9.19
C PRO A 155 -0.32 9.54 -9.33
N LYS A 156 -0.39 8.72 -10.38
CA LYS A 156 0.60 7.69 -10.71
C LYS A 156 1.73 8.21 -11.59
N LEU A 157 1.51 9.30 -12.33
CA LEU A 157 2.52 9.86 -13.22
C LEU A 157 3.56 10.65 -12.44
N THR A 158 4.81 10.45 -12.82
CA THR A 158 6.00 11.12 -12.32
C THR A 158 6.88 11.50 -13.50
N ILE A 159 7.90 12.32 -13.28
CA ILE A 159 8.86 12.69 -14.32
C ILE A 159 9.54 11.47 -14.98
N GLU A 160 9.70 10.37 -14.23
CA GLU A 160 10.26 9.10 -14.73
C GLU A 160 9.40 8.43 -15.80
N HIS A 161 8.11 8.75 -15.88
CA HIS A 161 7.23 8.23 -16.92
C HIS A 161 7.51 8.88 -18.29
N ILE A 162 8.05 10.10 -18.30
CA ILE A 162 8.36 10.84 -19.53
C ILE A 162 9.84 10.68 -19.85
N HIS A 163 10.70 10.91 -18.86
CA HIS A 163 12.15 10.79 -18.99
C HIS A 163 12.63 9.44 -18.46
N LEU A 164 12.57 8.44 -19.35
CA LEU A 164 12.98 7.06 -19.05
C LEU A 164 14.51 6.94 -18.95
N THR A 165 15.01 6.79 -17.72
CA THR A 165 16.39 6.33 -17.46
C THR A 165 16.57 4.86 -17.86
N SER A 166 17.81 4.38 -18.00
CA SER A 166 18.09 2.97 -18.34
C SER A 166 17.41 1.98 -17.39
N TYR A 167 17.34 2.30 -16.10
CA TYR A 167 16.64 1.48 -15.11
C TYR A 167 15.11 1.61 -15.21
N ALA A 168 14.60 2.79 -15.55
CA ALA A 168 13.16 3.00 -15.73
C ALA A 168 12.60 2.24 -16.94
N LYS A 169 13.38 2.03 -18.00
CA LYS A 169 12.97 1.27 -19.19
C LYS A 169 12.55 -0.18 -18.89
N MET A 170 13.13 -0.81 -17.88
CA MET A 170 12.80 -2.18 -17.47
C MET A 170 11.55 -2.26 -16.58
N ARG A 171 10.99 -1.12 -16.15
CA ARG A 171 9.87 -1.07 -15.22
C ARG A 171 8.54 -1.09 -15.97
N VAL A 172 7.96 -2.29 -16.08
CA VAL A 172 6.63 -2.50 -16.69
C VAL A 172 5.55 -1.63 -16.05
N ASN A 173 5.65 -1.33 -14.74
CA ASN A 173 4.65 -0.50 -14.06
C ASN A 173 4.54 0.93 -14.63
N LEU A 174 5.65 1.52 -15.10
CA LEU A 174 5.64 2.86 -15.70
C LEU A 174 4.90 2.82 -17.04
N ALA A 175 5.19 1.82 -17.87
CA ALA A 175 4.52 1.62 -19.16
C ALA A 175 3.01 1.38 -18.99
N VAL A 176 2.61 0.50 -18.07
CA VAL A 176 1.19 0.20 -17.78
C VAL A 176 0.45 1.43 -17.23
N GLN A 177 1.14 2.31 -16.50
CA GLN A 177 0.53 3.54 -15.98
C GLN A 177 0.29 4.58 -17.09
N ILE A 178 1.20 4.66 -18.07
CA ILE A 178 1.05 5.51 -19.26
C ILE A 178 -0.05 4.95 -20.17
N LEU A 179 0.00 3.66 -20.50
CA LEU A 179 -0.96 2.98 -21.36
C LEU A 179 -2.17 2.49 -20.57
N SER A 180 -2.79 3.41 -19.81
CA SER A 180 -3.93 3.09 -18.94
C SER A 180 -5.22 3.75 -19.43
N LYS A 181 -6.36 3.16 -19.06
CA LYS A 181 -7.67 3.78 -19.26
C LYS A 181 -7.77 5.16 -18.60
N SER A 182 -7.19 5.34 -17.40
CA SER A 182 -7.11 6.64 -16.75
C SER A 182 -6.34 7.68 -17.57
N MET A 183 -5.30 7.26 -18.31
CA MET A 183 -4.55 8.16 -19.18
C MET A 183 -5.36 8.58 -20.40
N ALA A 184 -5.99 7.62 -21.08
CA ALA A 184 -6.84 7.89 -22.24
C ALA A 184 -7.94 8.90 -21.88
N GLU A 185 -8.59 8.69 -20.73
CA GLU A 185 -9.61 9.57 -20.20
C GLU A 185 -9.07 10.95 -19.78
N ALA A 186 -7.85 11.02 -19.24
CA ALA A 186 -7.21 12.30 -18.92
C ALA A 186 -6.86 13.09 -20.19
N LEU A 187 -6.33 12.43 -21.23
CA LEU A 187 -6.00 13.06 -22.51
C LEU A 187 -7.25 13.65 -23.16
N ARG A 188 -8.34 12.87 -23.26
CA ARG A 188 -9.62 13.31 -23.83
C ARG A 188 -10.24 14.50 -23.11
N ARG A 189 -9.99 14.64 -21.80
CA ARG A 189 -10.50 15.77 -20.99
C ARG A 189 -9.60 16.99 -21.01
N SER A 190 -8.30 16.82 -21.26
CA SER A 190 -7.31 17.88 -21.06
C SER A 190 -6.93 18.61 -22.35
N MET A 191 -7.16 18.01 -23.52
CA MET A 191 -6.73 18.55 -24.82
C MET A 191 -7.83 18.43 -25.89
N PRO A 192 -7.80 19.24 -26.96
CA PRO A 192 -8.76 19.14 -28.07
C PRO A 192 -8.76 17.74 -28.69
N LEU A 193 -9.96 17.18 -28.91
CA LEU A 193 -10.11 15.78 -29.35
C LEU A 193 -9.42 15.50 -30.69
N GLU A 194 -9.35 16.48 -31.59
CA GLU A 194 -8.70 16.34 -32.90
C GLU A 194 -7.21 16.01 -32.78
N GLU A 195 -6.54 16.49 -31.73
CA GLU A 195 -5.10 16.27 -31.52
C GLU A 195 -4.80 14.98 -30.74
N VAL A 196 -5.71 14.55 -29.87
CA VAL A 196 -5.45 13.46 -28.90
C VAL A 196 -6.24 12.19 -29.12
N SER A 197 -7.24 12.20 -30.01
CA SER A 197 -8.15 11.06 -30.22
C SER A 197 -7.39 9.75 -30.44
N GLU A 198 -6.45 9.73 -31.40
CA GLU A 198 -5.70 8.51 -31.73
C GLU A 198 -4.80 8.05 -30.58
N THR A 199 -4.13 8.98 -29.90
CA THR A 199 -3.27 8.64 -28.74
C THR A 199 -4.09 8.07 -27.59
N ALA A 200 -5.26 8.66 -27.30
CA ALA A 200 -6.16 8.16 -26.28
C ALA A 200 -6.73 6.78 -26.65
N THR A 201 -7.09 6.58 -27.91
CA THR A 201 -7.54 5.28 -28.43
C THR A 201 -6.45 4.23 -28.29
N PHE A 202 -5.21 4.53 -28.68
CA PHE A 202 -4.08 3.63 -28.49
C PHE A 202 -3.87 3.24 -27.01
N CYS A 203 -3.85 4.23 -26.10
CA CYS A 203 -3.73 3.98 -24.66
C CYS A 203 -4.86 3.07 -24.13
N GLN A 204 -6.09 3.27 -24.61
CA GLN A 204 -7.22 2.44 -24.21
C GLN A 204 -7.13 1.01 -24.76
N LEU A 205 -6.81 0.85 -26.05
CA LEU A 205 -6.63 -0.47 -26.69
C LEU A 205 -5.53 -1.28 -25.98
N MET A 206 -4.40 -0.65 -25.67
CA MET A 206 -3.30 -1.30 -24.95
C MET A 206 -3.68 -1.66 -23.51
N ASN A 207 -4.42 -0.79 -22.81
CA ASN A 207 -4.96 -1.10 -21.47
C ASN A 207 -5.86 -2.34 -21.51
N ASP A 208 -6.82 -2.35 -22.44
CA ASP A 208 -7.85 -3.37 -22.52
C ASP A 208 -7.25 -4.71 -22.96
N PHE A 209 -6.29 -4.70 -23.90
CA PHE A 209 -5.47 -5.87 -24.24
C PHE A 209 -4.71 -6.40 -23.03
N PHE A 210 -4.02 -5.52 -22.29
CA PHE A 210 -3.27 -5.92 -21.10
C PHE A 210 -4.17 -6.56 -20.04
N ASP A 211 -5.36 -6.00 -19.79
CA ASP A 211 -6.34 -6.56 -18.86
C ASP A 211 -6.83 -7.95 -19.33
N CYS A 212 -7.09 -8.15 -20.62
CA CYS A 212 -7.46 -9.45 -21.20
C CYS A 212 -6.36 -10.53 -21.02
N CYS A 213 -5.08 -10.14 -21.11
CA CYS A 213 -3.93 -11.04 -20.97
C CYS A 213 -3.48 -11.26 -19.52
N ASN A 214 -3.97 -10.47 -18.57
CA ASN A 214 -3.48 -10.45 -17.19
C ASN A 214 -4.60 -10.74 -16.17
N VAL A 215 -5.47 -11.69 -16.50
CA VAL A 215 -6.52 -12.18 -15.60
C VAL A 215 -5.88 -13.05 -14.51
N ARG A 216 -5.94 -12.59 -13.25
CA ARG A 216 -5.21 -13.21 -12.11
C ARG A 216 -6.10 -13.98 -11.14
N SER A 217 -7.39 -13.66 -11.07
CA SER A 217 -8.28 -14.26 -10.06
C SER A 217 -9.74 -14.24 -10.49
N GLY A 218 -10.54 -15.10 -9.86
CA GLY A 218 -11.99 -15.16 -10.07
C GLY A 218 -12.77 -13.92 -9.63
N HIS A 219 -12.20 -13.08 -8.77
CA HIS A 219 -12.95 -11.99 -8.11
C HIS A 219 -12.39 -10.59 -8.38
N GLU A 220 -11.23 -10.47 -9.03
CA GLU A 220 -10.61 -9.17 -9.29
C GLU A 220 -11.48 -8.28 -10.15
N HIS A 221 -12.16 -8.85 -11.14
CA HIS A 221 -13.10 -8.14 -12.01
C HIS A 221 -14.24 -7.47 -11.23
N GLN A 222 -14.72 -8.10 -10.15
CA GLN A 222 -15.79 -7.57 -9.29
C GLN A 222 -15.27 -6.39 -8.46
N ARG A 223 -14.12 -6.57 -7.81
CA ARG A 223 -13.49 -5.53 -6.97
C ARG A 223 -13.10 -4.29 -7.78
N LYS A 224 -12.58 -4.49 -8.99
CA LYS A 224 -12.15 -3.40 -9.89
C LYS A 224 -13.27 -2.90 -10.81
N GLN A 225 -14.43 -3.55 -10.80
CA GLN A 225 -15.53 -3.27 -11.73
C GLN A 225 -15.07 -3.25 -13.20
N ASN A 226 -14.24 -4.22 -13.58
CA ASN A 226 -13.69 -4.33 -14.93
C ASN A 226 -13.97 -5.73 -15.50
N PRO A 227 -14.90 -5.88 -16.46
CA PRO A 227 -15.26 -7.18 -17.03
C PRO A 227 -14.12 -7.83 -17.83
N LEU A 228 -13.16 -7.07 -18.35
CA LEU A 228 -12.02 -7.63 -19.09
C LEU A 228 -11.13 -8.51 -18.21
N LEU A 229 -11.14 -8.28 -16.90
CA LEU A 229 -10.41 -9.05 -15.89
C LEU A 229 -11.17 -10.29 -15.40
N ALA A 230 -12.32 -10.63 -16.00
CA ALA A 230 -13.06 -11.83 -15.63
C ALA A 230 -12.34 -13.10 -16.12
N PRO A 231 -12.42 -14.24 -15.41
CA PRO A 231 -11.96 -15.52 -15.95
C PRO A 231 -12.60 -15.83 -17.30
N TYR A 232 -11.86 -16.49 -18.18
CA TYR A 232 -12.46 -17.04 -19.41
C TYR A 232 -13.14 -18.34 -19.06
N GLU A 233 -14.45 -18.41 -19.21
CA GLU A 233 -15.26 -19.58 -18.83
C GLU A 233 -15.90 -20.27 -20.04
N LYS A 234 -15.98 -19.58 -21.17
CA LYS A 234 -16.66 -20.07 -22.38
C LYS A 234 -15.80 -19.91 -23.62
N CYS A 235 -15.98 -20.82 -24.58
CA CYS A 235 -15.26 -20.79 -25.85
C CYS A 235 -15.75 -19.68 -26.80
N ASP A 236 -16.95 -19.14 -26.55
CA ASP A 236 -17.61 -18.06 -27.29
C ASP A 236 -17.49 -16.70 -26.57
N ASP A 237 -16.43 -16.50 -25.78
CA ASP A 237 -16.21 -15.25 -25.06
C ASP A 237 -16.05 -14.07 -26.05
N PRO A 238 -16.82 -12.97 -25.90
CA PRO A 238 -16.78 -11.83 -26.82
C PRO A 238 -15.41 -11.13 -26.85
N ARG A 239 -14.58 -11.29 -25.81
CA ARG A 239 -13.22 -10.74 -25.79
C ARG A 239 -12.34 -11.34 -26.88
N PHE A 240 -12.59 -12.59 -27.30
CA PHE A 240 -11.82 -13.19 -28.39
C PHE A 240 -12.03 -12.44 -29.71
N VAL A 241 -13.29 -12.10 -30.01
CA VAL A 241 -13.64 -11.31 -31.21
C VAL A 241 -13.05 -9.90 -31.10
N TRP A 242 -13.13 -9.27 -29.93
CA TRP A 242 -12.53 -7.96 -29.73
C TRP A 242 -11.00 -7.97 -29.92
N LEU A 243 -10.30 -9.01 -29.45
CA LEU A 243 -8.85 -9.14 -29.60
C LEU A 243 -8.43 -9.24 -31.08
N THR A 244 -9.20 -9.94 -31.91
CA THR A 244 -8.90 -10.09 -33.35
C THR A 244 -9.38 -8.89 -34.14
N ASP A 245 -10.68 -8.59 -34.05
CA ASP A 245 -11.38 -7.73 -35.02
C ASP A 245 -11.27 -6.24 -34.65
N THR A 246 -10.91 -5.93 -33.40
CA THR A 246 -10.69 -4.55 -32.95
C THR A 246 -9.21 -4.31 -32.66
N PHE A 247 -8.60 -5.10 -31.77
CA PHE A 247 -7.25 -4.83 -31.29
C PHE A 247 -6.18 -5.11 -32.36
N LEU A 248 -6.14 -6.32 -32.94
CA LEU A 248 -5.17 -6.61 -34.01
C LEU A 248 -5.48 -5.82 -35.29
N GLN A 249 -6.76 -5.66 -35.63
CA GLN A 249 -7.17 -4.88 -36.80
C GLN A 249 -6.67 -3.44 -36.75
N TYR A 250 -6.70 -2.78 -35.58
CA TYR A 250 -6.14 -1.43 -35.41
C TYR A 250 -4.69 -1.31 -35.90
N PHE A 251 -3.85 -2.32 -35.61
CA PHE A 251 -2.46 -2.32 -36.08
C PHE A 251 -2.32 -2.60 -37.58
N VAL A 252 -3.24 -3.40 -38.15
CA VAL A 252 -3.30 -3.62 -39.60
C VAL A 252 -3.65 -2.30 -40.30
N ASP A 253 -4.70 -1.63 -39.84
CA ASP A 253 -5.15 -0.35 -40.39
C ASP A 253 -4.07 0.72 -40.26
N TRP A 254 -3.38 0.78 -39.12
CA TRP A 254 -2.26 1.69 -38.91
C TRP A 254 -1.11 1.42 -39.91
N LYS A 255 -0.74 0.15 -40.12
CA LYS A 255 0.32 -0.23 -41.07
C LYS A 255 -0.08 0.06 -42.52
N GLU A 256 -1.34 -0.16 -42.89
CA GLU A 256 -1.87 0.22 -44.20
C GLU A 256 -1.87 1.74 -44.40
N ALA A 257 -2.27 2.50 -43.38
CA ALA A 257 -2.28 3.95 -43.42
C ALA A 257 -0.88 4.52 -43.63
N ILE A 258 0.16 3.92 -43.03
CA ILE A 258 1.56 4.28 -43.28
C ILE A 258 1.95 3.97 -44.74
N SER A 259 1.56 2.79 -45.25
CA SER A 259 1.91 2.35 -46.60
C SER A 259 1.29 3.22 -47.70
N LYS A 260 0.14 3.86 -47.41
CA LYS A 260 -0.55 4.79 -48.31
C LYS A 260 0.04 6.21 -48.30
N ARG A 261 0.96 6.53 -47.38
CA ARG A 261 1.57 7.88 -47.31
C ARG A 261 2.64 8.04 -48.36
N GLU A 262 2.58 9.16 -49.09
CA GLU A 262 3.61 9.56 -50.04
C GLU A 262 4.66 10.47 -49.38
N GLY A 263 5.85 10.57 -49.97
CA GLY A 263 6.89 11.53 -49.57
C GLY A 263 7.81 11.12 -48.42
N PHE A 264 7.74 9.87 -47.94
CA PHE A 264 8.64 9.35 -46.90
C PHE A 264 9.58 8.27 -47.45
N THR A 265 10.79 8.22 -46.91
CA THR A 265 11.73 7.12 -47.20
C THR A 265 11.26 5.82 -46.54
N PRO A 266 11.66 4.65 -47.03
CA PRO A 266 11.34 3.38 -46.38
C PRO A 266 11.78 3.30 -44.90
N ASP A 267 12.94 3.88 -44.56
CA ASP A 267 13.40 4.00 -43.17
C ASP A 267 12.50 4.94 -42.35
N GLY A 268 12.09 6.07 -42.92
CA GLY A 268 11.15 7.00 -42.30
C GLY A 268 9.81 6.34 -42.02
N MET A 269 9.27 5.57 -42.97
CA MET A 269 8.03 4.81 -42.80
C MET A 269 8.15 3.73 -41.71
N THR A 270 9.31 3.07 -41.61
CA THR A 270 9.56 2.04 -40.60
C THR A 270 9.56 2.62 -39.18
N ARG A 271 10.06 3.84 -38.99
CA ARG A 271 10.06 4.55 -37.69
C ARG A 271 8.68 5.06 -37.25
N MET A 272 7.70 5.10 -38.16
CA MET A 272 6.33 5.54 -37.86
C MET A 272 5.46 4.44 -37.24
N PHE A 273 5.92 3.20 -37.26
CA PHE A 273 5.22 2.06 -36.68
C PHE A 273 5.95 1.57 -35.44
N ILE A 274 5.27 0.75 -34.64
CA ILE A 274 5.95 -0.04 -33.61
C ILE A 274 6.97 -0.98 -34.26
N SER A 275 7.95 -1.46 -33.48
CA SER A 275 8.92 -2.40 -34.02
C SER A 275 8.22 -3.66 -34.55
N ILE A 276 8.73 -4.20 -35.65
CA ILE A 276 8.15 -5.39 -36.27
C ILE A 276 8.13 -6.57 -35.29
N GLN A 277 9.15 -6.69 -34.44
CA GLN A 277 9.23 -7.72 -33.41
C GLN A 277 8.13 -7.58 -32.36
N THR A 278 7.81 -6.33 -31.96
CA THR A 278 6.69 -6.10 -31.03
C THR A 278 5.35 -6.42 -31.70
N TYR A 279 5.17 -6.04 -32.96
CA TYR A 279 3.94 -6.35 -33.70
C TYR A 279 3.71 -7.85 -33.85
N GLU A 280 4.73 -8.60 -34.29
CA GLU A 280 4.69 -10.07 -34.38
C GLU A 280 4.43 -10.70 -33.00
N GLY A 281 5.05 -10.17 -31.94
CA GLY A 281 4.81 -10.62 -30.57
C GLY A 281 3.37 -10.42 -30.11
N LEU A 282 2.73 -9.30 -30.49
CA LEU A 282 1.31 -9.04 -30.19
C LEU A 282 0.40 -10.04 -30.93
N GLN A 283 0.65 -10.27 -32.22
CA GLN A 283 -0.11 -11.25 -33.02
C GLN A 283 0.02 -12.65 -32.44
N MET A 284 1.25 -13.09 -32.15
CA MET A 284 1.53 -14.38 -31.55
C MET A 284 0.80 -14.54 -30.21
N SER A 285 0.86 -13.52 -29.35
CA SER A 285 0.24 -13.55 -28.02
C SER A 285 -1.29 -13.65 -28.10
N VAL A 286 -1.92 -12.86 -28.98
CA VAL A 286 -3.38 -12.90 -29.17
C VAL A 286 -3.83 -14.26 -29.70
N ASN A 287 -3.22 -14.74 -30.78
CA ASN A 287 -3.60 -16.01 -31.39
C ASN A 287 -3.40 -17.18 -30.42
N SER A 288 -2.24 -17.23 -29.75
CA SER A 288 -1.93 -18.29 -28.78
C SER A 288 -2.89 -18.25 -27.58
N LEU A 289 -3.24 -17.07 -27.07
CA LEU A 289 -4.18 -16.93 -25.97
C LEU A 289 -5.56 -17.46 -26.35
N ILE A 290 -6.07 -17.11 -27.53
CA ILE A 290 -7.39 -17.55 -28.01
C ILE A 290 -7.40 -19.07 -28.19
N GLU A 291 -6.44 -19.61 -28.93
CA GLU A 291 -6.38 -21.05 -29.24
C GLU A 291 -6.18 -21.89 -27.98
N CYS A 292 -5.21 -21.53 -27.13
CA CYS A 292 -4.92 -22.25 -25.89
C CYS A 292 -6.12 -22.19 -24.93
N THR A 293 -6.74 -21.02 -24.78
CA THR A 293 -7.91 -20.87 -23.89
C THR A 293 -9.08 -21.72 -24.37
N LYS A 294 -9.43 -21.66 -25.67
CA LYS A 294 -10.49 -22.49 -26.25
C LYS A 294 -10.18 -23.98 -26.11
N PHE A 295 -8.92 -24.39 -26.32
CA PHE A 295 -8.49 -25.77 -26.14
C PHE A 295 -8.70 -26.24 -24.70
N LEU A 296 -8.25 -25.48 -23.69
CA LEU A 296 -8.39 -25.84 -22.29
C LEU A 296 -9.86 -25.95 -21.86
N LEU A 297 -10.68 -24.97 -22.23
CA LEU A 297 -12.12 -24.97 -21.94
C LEU A 297 -12.84 -26.14 -22.63
N GLY A 298 -12.49 -26.43 -23.89
CA GLY A 298 -13.00 -27.58 -24.63
C GLY A 298 -12.66 -28.93 -24.00
N ASN A 299 -11.53 -29.01 -23.28
CA ASN A 299 -11.07 -30.22 -22.59
C ASN A 299 -11.55 -30.33 -21.13
N GLY A 300 -12.52 -29.51 -20.71
CA GLY A 300 -13.18 -29.64 -19.41
C GLY A 300 -12.56 -28.82 -18.28
N VAL A 301 -11.63 -27.91 -18.58
CA VAL A 301 -11.21 -26.88 -17.62
C VAL A 301 -12.37 -25.90 -17.42
N SER A 302 -12.72 -25.59 -16.17
CA SER A 302 -13.89 -24.75 -15.84
C SER A 302 -13.69 -23.28 -16.18
N TYR A 303 -12.46 -22.78 -16.01
CA TYR A 303 -12.08 -21.42 -16.36
C TYR A 303 -10.57 -21.32 -16.61
N VAL A 304 -10.15 -20.32 -17.38
CA VAL A 304 -8.74 -20.02 -17.66
C VAL A 304 -8.37 -18.65 -17.14
N LEU A 305 -7.24 -18.58 -16.44
CA LEU A 305 -6.61 -17.34 -15.96
C LEU A 305 -5.39 -17.05 -16.85
N THR A 306 -5.49 -16.01 -17.69
CA THR A 306 -4.51 -15.72 -18.74
C THR A 306 -3.15 -15.28 -18.21
N GLU A 307 -3.08 -14.76 -16.97
CA GLU A 307 -1.80 -14.44 -16.34
C GLU A 307 -0.87 -15.67 -16.21
N ARG A 308 -1.42 -16.89 -16.20
CA ARG A 308 -0.63 -18.13 -16.10
C ARG A 308 0.24 -18.41 -17.33
N PHE A 309 0.00 -17.73 -18.44
CA PHE A 309 0.81 -17.83 -19.64
C PHE A 309 2.00 -16.86 -19.63
N MET A 310 2.10 -15.97 -18.64
CA MET A 310 3.15 -14.96 -18.53
C MET A 310 4.34 -15.48 -17.71
N GLN A 311 5.54 -15.00 -18.06
CA GLN A 311 6.81 -15.39 -17.43
C GLN A 311 7.10 -14.67 -16.10
N ASP A 312 6.17 -13.85 -15.60
CA ASP A 312 6.28 -13.12 -14.31
C ASP A 312 6.74 -14.02 -13.16
N CYS A 313 6.31 -15.29 -13.15
CA CYS A 313 6.70 -16.27 -12.12
C CYS A 313 8.20 -16.58 -12.12
N LEU A 314 8.86 -16.55 -13.28
CA LEU A 314 10.29 -16.74 -13.40
C LEU A 314 11.05 -15.47 -13.01
N GLU A 315 10.55 -14.29 -13.39
CA GLU A 315 11.15 -13.02 -12.98
C GLU A 315 11.11 -12.85 -11.46
N GLU A 316 10.00 -13.23 -10.83
CA GLU A 316 9.88 -13.27 -9.36
C GLU A 316 10.91 -14.21 -8.75
N TYR A 317 11.09 -15.41 -9.33
CA TYR A 317 12.11 -16.35 -8.89
C TYR A 317 13.54 -15.76 -8.99
N PHE A 318 13.87 -15.08 -10.09
CA PHE A 318 15.17 -14.39 -10.21
C PHE A 318 15.31 -13.21 -9.24
N GLY A 319 14.23 -12.51 -8.93
CA GLY A 319 14.22 -11.49 -7.87
C GLY A 319 14.58 -12.09 -6.51
N HIS A 320 14.05 -13.26 -6.18
CA HIS A 320 14.39 -13.98 -4.96
C HIS A 320 15.85 -14.46 -4.93
N GLN A 321 16.37 -14.92 -6.07
CA GLN A 321 17.78 -15.27 -6.22
C GLN A 321 18.69 -14.08 -5.87
N ARG A 322 18.40 -12.88 -6.40
CA ARG A 322 19.19 -11.67 -6.14
C ARG A 322 19.06 -11.13 -4.71
N GLN A 323 17.85 -11.17 -4.14
CA GLN A 323 17.61 -10.67 -2.77
C GLN A 323 18.40 -11.43 -1.70
N ARG A 324 18.76 -12.69 -1.95
CA ARG A 324 19.52 -13.49 -0.98
C ARG A 324 20.93 -13.01 -0.73
N GLY A 325 21.56 -12.36 -1.70
CA GLY A 325 22.88 -11.77 -1.51
C GLY A 325 22.88 -10.44 -0.75
N ARG A 326 21.70 -9.91 -0.36
CA ARG A 326 21.50 -8.59 0.28
C ARG A 326 22.11 -7.44 -0.52
N ARG A 327 23.40 -7.14 -0.31
CA ARG A 327 24.18 -6.14 -1.05
C ARG A 327 24.94 -6.73 -2.25
N SER A 328 24.98 -8.06 -2.39
CA SER A 328 25.54 -8.80 -3.52
C SER A 328 24.41 -9.30 -4.42
N ASP A 329 23.85 -8.42 -5.24
CA ASP A 329 22.67 -8.66 -6.06
C ASP A 329 22.95 -9.42 -7.37
N ASN A 330 24.20 -9.78 -7.65
CA ASN A 330 24.61 -10.57 -8.81
C ASN A 330 25.32 -11.87 -8.36
N PRO A 331 24.57 -12.98 -8.15
CA PRO A 331 25.16 -14.23 -7.67
C PRO A 331 25.97 -14.93 -8.77
N ASP A 332 27.08 -15.56 -8.39
CA ASP A 332 27.79 -16.50 -9.26
C ASP A 332 27.02 -17.84 -9.39
N ALA A 333 27.48 -18.73 -10.28
CA ALA A 333 26.81 -20.00 -10.55
C ALA A 333 26.72 -20.92 -9.32
N VAL A 334 27.73 -20.90 -8.45
CA VAL A 334 27.76 -21.71 -7.22
C VAL A 334 26.75 -21.17 -6.22
N GLN A 335 26.75 -19.85 -6.01
CA GLN A 335 25.80 -19.15 -5.16
C GLN A 335 24.36 -19.35 -5.64
N PHE A 336 24.13 -19.31 -6.96
CA PHE A 336 22.83 -19.58 -7.56
C PHE A 336 22.34 -21.00 -7.21
N GLY A 337 23.21 -22.01 -7.33
CA GLY A 337 22.88 -23.39 -6.97
C GLY A 337 22.57 -23.58 -5.49
N TYR A 338 23.33 -22.96 -4.59
CA TYR A 338 23.04 -22.98 -3.15
C TYR A 338 21.74 -22.26 -2.83
N ASN A 339 21.52 -21.09 -3.42
CA ASN A 339 20.28 -20.33 -3.25
C ASN A 339 19.07 -21.12 -3.75
N ASP A 340 19.18 -21.83 -4.87
CA ASP A 340 18.07 -22.63 -5.40
C ASP A 340 17.61 -23.69 -4.40
N ARG A 341 18.54 -24.49 -3.85
CA ARG A 341 18.22 -25.51 -2.83
C ARG A 341 17.51 -24.91 -1.62
N ILE A 342 18.02 -23.79 -1.11
CA ILE A 342 17.41 -23.13 0.05
C ILE A 342 16.05 -22.51 -0.33
N LEU A 343 15.82 -22.06 -1.57
CA LEU A 343 14.51 -21.56 -2.02
C LEU A 343 13.50 -22.69 -2.08
N GLN A 344 13.91 -23.87 -2.56
CA GLN A 344 13.08 -25.07 -2.56
C GLN A 344 12.71 -25.51 -1.13
N ILE A 345 13.67 -25.53 -0.20
CA ILE A 345 13.41 -25.89 1.20
C ILE A 345 12.47 -24.90 1.88
N GLN A 346 12.69 -23.59 1.70
CA GLN A 346 11.82 -22.56 2.28
C GLN A 346 10.39 -22.61 1.73
N ARG A 347 10.21 -22.99 0.46
CA ARG A 347 8.87 -23.17 -0.14
C ARG A 347 8.06 -24.28 0.55
N ASN A 348 8.73 -25.30 1.09
CA ASN A 348 8.08 -26.40 1.82
C ASN A 348 7.75 -26.07 3.29
N ALA A 349 8.32 -25.00 3.86
CA ALA A 349 8.17 -24.63 5.28
C ALA A 349 7.46 -23.28 5.54
N GLY A 350 6.97 -22.63 4.48
CA GLY A 350 6.20 -21.37 4.39
C GLY A 350 6.24 -20.32 5.52
N LEU A 351 6.77 -19.12 5.22
CA LEU A 351 6.03 -17.83 5.21
C LEU A 351 6.97 -16.64 4.90
N VAL A 352 6.40 -15.58 4.30
CA VAL A 352 6.70 -14.13 4.46
C VAL A 352 7.08 -13.28 3.21
N SER A 353 6.15 -12.37 2.89
CA SER A 353 6.17 -10.90 2.63
C SER A 353 7.01 -10.22 1.53
N ARG A 354 6.24 -9.54 0.65
CA ARG A 354 6.45 -8.26 -0.09
C ARG A 354 7.66 -8.15 -1.04
N GLY A 355 7.38 -8.29 -2.33
CA GLY A 355 8.22 -7.82 -3.45
C GLY A 355 7.61 -6.61 -4.18
N ASN A 356 8.36 -6.04 -5.11
CA ASN A 356 8.03 -4.81 -5.86
C ASN A 356 6.85 -4.92 -6.85
N VAL A 357 6.24 -6.10 -6.97
CA VAL A 357 4.98 -6.30 -7.71
C VAL A 357 3.86 -6.26 -6.68
N GLY A 358 2.84 -5.41 -6.92
CA GLY A 358 1.70 -5.22 -6.01
C GLY A 358 1.21 -6.54 -5.40
N SER A 359 1.30 -6.63 -4.08
CA SER A 359 1.16 -7.88 -3.32
C SER A 359 -0.17 -8.58 -3.60
N ARG A 360 -0.10 -9.80 -4.15
CA ARG A 360 -1.24 -10.71 -4.43
C ARG A 360 -1.83 -11.43 -3.21
N GLN A 361 -1.50 -11.06 -1.97
CA GLN A 361 -1.73 -11.94 -0.82
C GLN A 361 -2.81 -11.42 0.14
N LYS A 362 -3.80 -12.28 0.43
CA LYS A 362 -4.40 -12.38 1.77
C LYS A 362 -3.46 -13.22 2.64
N ALA A 363 -3.30 -12.86 3.91
CA ALA A 363 -2.51 -13.65 4.85
C ALA A 363 -3.15 -15.04 5.02
N GLY A 364 -2.38 -16.11 4.77
CA GLY A 364 -2.78 -17.48 5.13
C GLY A 364 -2.96 -18.50 3.98
N GLU A 365 -2.89 -18.10 2.71
CA GLU A 365 -3.03 -19.04 1.58
C GLU A 365 -1.67 -19.48 0.99
N SER A 366 -1.52 -20.79 0.75
CA SER A 366 -0.39 -21.37 0.01
C SER A 366 -0.35 -20.82 -1.42
N ARG A 367 0.87 -20.52 -1.92
CA ARG A 367 1.10 -19.94 -3.26
C ARG A 367 0.79 -20.89 -4.42
N TRP A 368 0.65 -22.20 -4.17
CA TRP A 368 0.55 -23.20 -5.22
C TRP A 368 -0.56 -24.21 -4.95
N ALA A 369 -1.27 -24.60 -6.01
CA ALA A 369 -2.24 -25.68 -5.98
C ALA A 369 -1.52 -27.02 -5.79
N THR A 370 -2.13 -27.93 -5.04
CA THR A 370 -1.70 -29.33 -4.98
C THR A 370 -1.75 -29.90 -6.39
N ILE A 371 -0.59 -30.25 -6.97
CA ILE A 371 -0.54 -31.01 -8.22
C ILE A 371 -1.11 -32.38 -7.92
N ARG A 372 -2.27 -32.70 -8.52
CA ARG A 372 -2.88 -34.03 -8.46
C ARG A 372 -2.77 -34.64 -9.85
N GLU A 373 -2.37 -35.91 -9.92
CA GLU A 373 -2.31 -36.68 -11.17
C GLU A 373 -3.69 -37.22 -11.61
N GLU A 374 -4.76 -36.80 -10.91
CA GLU A 374 -6.12 -37.21 -11.23
C GLU A 374 -6.52 -36.70 -12.63
N PRO A 375 -7.04 -37.57 -13.52
CA PRO A 375 -7.53 -37.16 -14.82
C PRO A 375 -8.61 -36.09 -14.69
N LEU A 376 -8.54 -35.05 -15.52
CA LEU A 376 -9.56 -33.99 -15.54
C LEU A 376 -10.97 -34.61 -15.71
N PRO A 377 -11.95 -34.21 -14.90
CA PRO A 377 -13.30 -34.78 -14.97
C PRO A 377 -13.91 -34.51 -16.35
N LYS A 378 -14.19 -35.57 -17.11
CA LYS A 378 -14.89 -35.46 -18.40
C LYS A 378 -16.28 -34.87 -18.16
N LYS A 379 -16.58 -33.76 -18.84
CA LYS A 379 -17.92 -33.17 -18.87
C LYS A 379 -18.91 -34.21 -19.43
N LYS A 380 -19.95 -34.56 -18.66
CA LYS A 380 -21.00 -35.47 -19.13
C LYS A 380 -21.66 -34.83 -20.35
N LYS A 381 -21.70 -35.56 -21.49
CA LYS A 381 -22.46 -35.13 -22.67
C LYS A 381 -23.91 -34.93 -22.26
N GLU A 382 -24.46 -33.74 -22.50
CA GLU A 382 -25.88 -33.49 -22.33
C GLU A 382 -26.65 -34.44 -23.26
N LYS A 383 -27.61 -35.18 -22.69
CA LYS A 383 -28.51 -36.01 -23.49
C LYS A 383 -29.34 -35.06 -24.35
N LYS A 384 -29.24 -35.21 -25.67
CA LYS A 384 -30.18 -34.59 -26.61
C LYS A 384 -31.59 -35.00 -26.15
N GLN A 385 -32.40 -34.02 -25.77
CA GLN A 385 -33.84 -34.22 -25.64
C GLN A 385 -34.36 -34.43 -27.06
N ASN A 386 -34.87 -35.64 -27.32
CA ASN A 386 -35.61 -35.97 -28.54
C ASN A 386 -37.01 -35.37 -28.48
#